data_AF-A0A6N6N9T6-F1
#
_entry.id   AF-A0A6N6N9T6-F1
#
_cell.length_a   1.000
_cell.length_b   1.000
_cell.length_c   1.000
_cell.angle_alpha   90.00
_cell.angle_beta   90.00
_cell.angle_gamma   90.00
#
_symmetry.space_group_name_H-M   'P 1'
#
loop_
_entity.id
_entity.type
_entity.pdbx_description
1 polymer ?
#
loop_
_entity_poly.entity_id
_entity_poly.type
_entity_poly.pdbx_seq_one_letter_code
_entity_poly.pdbx_strand_id
1 'polypeptide(L)'
;MIVSVRQFLGKGAMVVIGAGDTCEVRYHGYAPVLRVGDRLESDSGALLVVSVRWTTADGHGPARREFVAEVVEDCNPAEEVVFDVVREGYALAWVTLSDKGAAGLREDASGPSIERMVRETLELSHVQGFIIPDDEPGIRALITSLALEQGYDLVLTTGGTGVGPRDVTPQATLRVIDHRLPGYERAMTNASLQKTPHGAISRAVAGCLGNALIINLPGSPKAVAECLAPLLPTLRHTLQKLHGDPSDCAALYL
;
A
#
# COMPACT_ATOMS: atom_id res chain seq x y z
N MET A 1 -5.49 10.64 -19.98
CA MET A 1 -4.76 9.49 -20.58
C MET A 1 -5.69 8.85 -21.57
N ILE A 2 -5.25 8.44 -22.76
CA ILE A 2 -6.16 7.79 -23.72
C ILE A 2 -6.01 6.27 -23.56
N VAL A 3 -7.07 5.57 -23.17
CA VAL A 3 -7.08 4.11 -23.04
C VAL A 3 -7.99 3.59 -24.13
N SER A 4 -7.41 3.18 -25.25
CA SER A 4 -8.14 2.53 -26.32
C SER A 4 -8.47 1.10 -25.91
N VAL A 5 -9.68 0.90 -25.37
CA VAL A 5 -10.24 -0.42 -25.16
C VAL A 5 -10.85 -0.88 -26.48
N ARG A 6 -10.46 -2.05 -26.99
CA ARG A 6 -10.88 -2.53 -28.34
C ARG A 6 -12.00 -3.57 -28.32
N GLN A 7 -12.43 -3.99 -27.13
CA GLN A 7 -13.49 -4.95 -26.93
C GLN A 7 -14.22 -4.68 -25.61
N PHE A 8 -15.40 -5.23 -25.44
CA PHE A 8 -16.13 -5.18 -24.18
C PHE A 8 -15.28 -5.71 -23.02
N LEU A 9 -15.26 -4.98 -21.91
CA LEU A 9 -14.68 -5.41 -20.65
C LEU A 9 -15.80 -5.47 -19.61
N GLY A 10 -16.07 -6.68 -19.12
CA GLY A 10 -17.03 -6.88 -18.04
C GLY A 10 -16.45 -6.52 -16.68
N LYS A 11 -17.29 -6.00 -15.80
CA LYS A 11 -16.98 -5.73 -14.39
C LYS A 11 -16.35 -6.95 -13.72
N GLY A 12 -15.28 -6.72 -12.97
CA GLY A 12 -14.46 -7.73 -12.29
C GLY A 12 -13.38 -8.35 -13.18
N ALA A 13 -13.31 -8.02 -14.47
CA ALA A 13 -12.21 -8.48 -15.32
C ALA A 13 -10.90 -7.76 -14.96
N MET A 14 -9.79 -8.47 -15.08
CA MET A 14 -8.45 -7.90 -14.90
C MET A 14 -7.85 -7.58 -16.26
N VAL A 15 -7.37 -6.35 -16.42
CA VAL A 15 -6.75 -5.87 -17.66
C VAL A 15 -5.33 -5.38 -17.40
N VAL A 16 -4.46 -5.58 -18.39
CA VAL A 16 -3.09 -5.06 -18.37
C VAL A 16 -3.03 -3.82 -19.25
N ILE A 17 -2.63 -2.70 -18.65
CA ILE A 17 -2.36 -1.42 -19.28
C ILE A 17 -0.85 -1.31 -19.50
N GLY A 18 -0.43 -1.01 -20.72
CA GLY A 18 0.98 -0.76 -21.06
C GLY A 18 1.56 -1.64 -22.17
N ALA A 19 0.87 -2.72 -22.54
CA ALA A 19 0.95 -3.39 -23.85
C ALA A 19 0.13 -4.69 -23.90
N GLY A 20 -0.73 -4.80 -24.91
CA GLY A 20 -1.49 -6.01 -25.24
C GLY A 20 -2.55 -5.70 -26.30
N ASP A 21 -3.12 -6.75 -26.91
CA ASP A 21 -4.10 -6.61 -28.00
C ASP A 21 -5.48 -6.12 -27.53
N THR A 22 -5.76 -6.25 -26.23
CA THR A 22 -7.08 -6.04 -25.63
C THR A 22 -7.35 -4.59 -25.21
N CYS A 23 -6.32 -3.91 -24.71
CA CYS A 23 -6.37 -2.56 -24.17
C CYS A 23 -5.05 -1.87 -24.50
N GLU A 24 -5.08 -0.91 -25.42
CA GLU A 24 -3.91 -0.14 -25.82
C GLU A 24 -4.02 1.26 -25.21
N VAL A 25 -3.08 1.62 -24.35
CA VAL A 25 -3.06 2.95 -23.74
C VAL A 25 -2.09 3.84 -24.47
N ARG A 26 -2.61 4.94 -25.02
CA ARG A 26 -1.85 6.00 -25.65
C ARG A 26 -1.80 7.21 -24.73
N TYR A 27 -0.60 7.76 -24.63
CA TYR A 27 -0.34 8.93 -23.81
C TYR A 27 -0.03 10.10 -24.74
N HIS A 28 -0.69 11.25 -24.53
CA HIS A 28 -0.24 12.51 -25.11
C HIS A 28 0.78 13.13 -24.14
N GLY A 29 2.06 13.18 -24.52
CA GLY A 29 3.14 13.67 -23.68
C GLY A 29 3.82 12.56 -22.86
N TYR A 30 4.27 12.87 -21.64
CA TYR A 30 4.82 11.88 -20.72
C TYR A 30 3.70 11.02 -20.12
N ALA A 31 3.87 9.70 -20.05
CA ALA A 31 2.89 8.82 -19.42
C ALA A 31 2.67 9.24 -17.95
N PRO A 32 1.42 9.43 -17.48
CA PRO A 32 1.16 9.63 -16.07
C PRO A 32 1.68 8.42 -15.30
N VAL A 33 2.37 8.69 -14.20
CA VAL A 33 2.83 7.64 -13.30
C VAL A 33 1.62 7.17 -12.49
N LEU A 34 0.90 6.19 -13.01
CA LEU A 34 -0.19 5.53 -12.29
C LEU A 34 0.36 4.77 -11.09
N ARG A 35 -0.44 4.74 -10.02
CA ARG A 35 -0.16 4.04 -8.77
C ARG A 35 -1.35 3.17 -8.39
N VAL A 36 -1.12 2.20 -7.53
CA VAL A 36 -2.20 1.41 -6.96
C VAL A 36 -3.20 2.32 -6.25
N GLY A 37 -4.49 2.09 -6.48
CA GLY A 37 -5.57 2.92 -5.96
C GLY A 37 -5.96 4.09 -6.86
N ASP A 38 -5.20 4.41 -7.91
CA ASP A 38 -5.65 5.39 -8.90
C ASP A 38 -6.84 4.80 -9.68
N ARG A 39 -7.92 5.59 -9.78
CA ARG A 39 -9.12 5.25 -10.53
C ARG A 39 -9.06 5.94 -11.88
N LEU A 40 -9.39 5.19 -12.93
CA LEU A 40 -9.48 5.68 -14.29
C LEU A 40 -10.96 5.79 -14.62
N GLU A 41 -11.46 6.99 -14.83
CA GLU A 41 -12.89 7.24 -15.07
C GLU A 41 -13.15 7.80 -16.45
N SER A 42 -14.28 7.39 -17.04
CA SER A 42 -14.82 7.91 -18.30
C SER A 42 -16.34 7.75 -18.31
N ASP A 43 -17.02 8.41 -19.25
CA ASP A 43 -18.46 8.21 -19.47
C ASP A 43 -18.82 6.78 -19.92
N SER A 44 -17.83 5.99 -20.33
CA SER A 44 -18.00 4.64 -20.91
C SER A 44 -17.45 3.52 -20.04
N GLY A 45 -17.15 3.80 -18.76
CA GLY A 45 -16.69 2.81 -17.79
C GLY A 45 -15.56 3.32 -16.91
N ALA A 46 -15.16 2.49 -15.95
CA ALA A 46 -14.14 2.83 -14.97
C ALA A 46 -13.24 1.62 -14.65
N LEU A 47 -11.96 1.91 -14.43
CA LEU A 47 -10.94 0.93 -14.05
C LEU A 47 -10.27 1.36 -12.74
N LEU A 48 -9.84 0.41 -11.92
CA LEU A 48 -9.06 0.65 -10.71
C LEU A 48 -7.68 0.01 -10.86
N VAL A 49 -6.60 0.79 -10.73
CA VAL A 49 -5.25 0.24 -10.75
C VAL A 49 -4.99 -0.53 -9.46
N VAL A 50 -4.68 -1.82 -9.58
CA VAL A 50 -4.49 -2.75 -8.45
C VAL A 50 -3.06 -3.28 -8.34
N SER A 51 -2.25 -3.16 -9.39
CA SER A 51 -0.83 -3.52 -9.35
C SER A 51 -0.02 -2.73 -10.37
N VAL A 52 1.25 -2.48 -10.06
CA VAL A 52 2.24 -1.92 -10.99
C VAL A 52 3.45 -2.83 -10.99
N ARG A 53 3.97 -3.15 -12.18
CA ARG A 53 5.16 -4.00 -12.31
C ARG A 53 6.05 -3.54 -13.46
N TRP A 54 7.29 -3.99 -13.43
CA TRP A 54 8.17 -3.93 -14.58
C TRP A 54 8.03 -5.20 -15.42
N THR A 55 8.08 -5.04 -16.74
CA THR A 55 8.07 -6.14 -17.70
C THR A 55 9.08 -5.89 -18.81
N THR A 56 9.47 -6.96 -19.48
CA THR A 56 10.13 -6.95 -20.79
C THR A 56 9.24 -7.76 -21.73
N ALA A 57 8.62 -7.11 -22.72
CA ALA A 57 7.56 -7.66 -23.58
C ALA A 57 7.82 -9.08 -24.12
N ASP A 58 9.08 -9.39 -24.38
CA ASP A 58 9.61 -10.58 -25.04
C ASP A 58 10.72 -11.27 -24.23
N GLY A 59 10.91 -10.86 -22.95
CA GLY A 59 11.94 -11.39 -22.06
C GLY A 59 13.35 -10.80 -22.23
N HIS A 60 13.63 -10.05 -23.31
CA HIS A 60 14.96 -9.51 -23.61
C HIS A 60 14.98 -8.06 -24.13
N GLY A 61 13.83 -7.41 -24.26
CA GLY A 61 13.69 -6.03 -24.73
C GLY A 61 13.72 -4.94 -23.64
N PRO A 62 13.51 -3.68 -24.03
CA PRO A 62 13.46 -2.56 -23.09
C PRO A 62 12.41 -2.77 -22.00
N ALA A 63 12.81 -2.52 -20.75
CA ALA A 63 11.90 -2.59 -19.63
C ALA A 63 10.85 -1.47 -19.72
N ARG A 64 9.59 -1.81 -19.45
CA ARG A 64 8.47 -0.87 -19.35
C ARG A 64 7.64 -1.15 -18.11
N ARG A 65 6.90 -0.14 -17.66
CA ARG A 65 5.91 -0.32 -16.59
C ARG A 65 4.62 -0.85 -17.21
N GLU A 66 4.08 -1.88 -16.58
CA GLU A 66 2.74 -2.39 -16.80
C GLU A 66 1.90 -2.13 -15.55
N PHE A 67 0.64 -1.78 -15.77
CA PHE A 67 -0.33 -1.55 -14.72
C PHE A 67 -1.43 -2.59 -14.88
N VAL A 68 -1.76 -3.29 -13.80
CA VAL A 68 -2.94 -4.15 -13.77
C VAL A 68 -4.07 -3.33 -13.22
N ALA A 69 -5.19 -3.33 -13.93
CA ALA A 69 -6.40 -2.69 -13.45
C ALA A 69 -7.56 -3.69 -13.41
N GLU A 70 -8.41 -3.55 -12.39
CA GLU A 70 -9.70 -4.21 -12.32
C GLU A 70 -10.74 -3.31 -13.01
N VAL A 71 -11.62 -3.91 -13.80
CA VAL A 71 -12.77 -3.23 -14.39
C VAL A 71 -13.83 -3.08 -13.31
N VAL A 72 -14.02 -1.87 -12.79
CA VAL A 72 -14.95 -1.60 -11.68
C VAL A 72 -16.36 -1.23 -12.17
N GLU A 73 -16.44 -0.75 -13.41
CA GLU A 73 -17.67 -0.52 -14.16
C GLU A 73 -17.50 -1.05 -15.58
N ASP A 74 -18.54 -1.70 -16.12
CA ASP A 74 -18.52 -2.27 -17.47
C ASP A 74 -18.02 -1.24 -18.47
N CYS A 75 -17.06 -1.65 -19.31
CA CYS A 75 -16.54 -0.80 -20.37
C CYS A 75 -16.99 -1.35 -21.72
N ASN A 76 -17.84 -0.58 -22.41
CA ASN A 76 -18.33 -0.92 -23.73
C ASN A 76 -17.88 0.13 -24.75
N PRO A 77 -16.63 0.03 -25.24
CA PRO A 77 -16.11 1.01 -26.18
C PRO A 77 -16.80 0.84 -27.54
N ALA A 78 -17.59 1.84 -27.94
CA ALA A 78 -17.99 1.99 -29.34
C ALA A 78 -16.84 2.57 -30.20
N GLU A 79 -15.96 3.35 -29.57
CA GLU A 79 -14.77 4.01 -30.12
C GLU A 79 -13.65 4.08 -29.05
N GLU A 80 -12.57 4.82 -29.34
CA GLU A 80 -11.47 5.07 -28.40
C GLU A 80 -11.96 5.85 -27.16
N VAL A 81 -11.65 5.35 -25.96
CA VAL A 81 -12.11 5.93 -24.68
C VAL A 81 -10.98 6.74 -24.03
N VAL A 82 -11.29 7.96 -23.62
CA VAL A 82 -10.38 8.80 -22.83
C VAL A 82 -10.74 8.65 -21.37
N PHE A 83 -9.73 8.35 -20.53
CA PHE A 83 -9.92 8.26 -19.09
C PHE A 83 -9.17 9.39 -18.39
N ASP A 84 -9.87 9.96 -17.42
CA ASP A 84 -9.30 10.84 -16.42
C ASP A 84 -8.79 10.02 -15.24
N VAL A 85 -7.64 10.43 -14.69
CA VAL A 85 -7.07 9.80 -13.51
C VAL A 85 -7.61 10.53 -12.29
N VAL A 86 -8.42 9.83 -11.51
CA VAL A 86 -9.05 10.34 -10.30
C VAL A 86 -8.44 9.62 -9.09
N ARG A 87 -8.13 10.38 -8.05
CA ARG A 87 -7.63 9.85 -6.78
C ARG A 87 -8.62 10.12 -5.67
N GLU A 88 -9.26 9.07 -5.20
CA GLU A 88 -10.20 9.10 -4.07
C GLU A 88 -9.72 8.15 -2.98
N GLY A 89 -9.26 8.69 -1.85
CA GLY A 89 -8.74 7.90 -0.74
C GLY A 89 -7.30 7.41 -0.95
N TYR A 90 -6.91 6.43 -0.13
CA TYR A 90 -5.52 5.97 -0.01
C TYR A 90 -5.38 4.47 -0.25
N ALA A 91 -4.26 4.04 -0.84
CA ALA A 91 -3.93 2.63 -1.00
C ALA A 91 -3.19 2.08 0.23
N LEU A 92 -3.69 0.98 0.80
CA LEU A 92 -3.11 0.30 1.96
C LEU A 92 -2.59 -1.09 1.59
N ALA A 93 -1.33 -1.37 1.88
CA ALA A 93 -0.80 -2.71 1.95
C ALA A 93 -0.59 -3.11 3.40
N TRP A 94 -1.10 -4.27 3.82
CA TRP A 94 -0.67 -4.90 5.06
C TRP A 94 0.21 -6.11 4.77
N VAL A 95 1.27 -6.28 5.56
CA VAL A 95 2.28 -7.33 5.38
C VAL A 95 2.44 -8.13 6.66
N THR A 96 1.94 -9.36 6.67
CA THR A 96 2.06 -10.29 7.78
C THR A 96 3.34 -11.10 7.65
N LEU A 97 4.19 -10.99 8.67
CA LEU A 97 5.49 -11.64 8.76
C LEU A 97 5.37 -12.87 9.64
N SER A 98 5.37 -14.04 9.00
CA SER A 98 5.18 -15.31 9.69
C SER A 98 5.62 -16.49 8.83
N ASP A 99 6.63 -17.21 9.29
CA ASP A 99 7.04 -18.50 8.69
C ASP A 99 5.86 -19.49 8.61
N LYS A 100 5.03 -19.57 9.66
CA LYS A 100 3.84 -20.45 9.69
C LYS A 100 2.71 -19.95 8.79
N GLY A 101 2.48 -18.63 8.77
CA GLY A 101 1.45 -18.03 7.91
C GLY A 101 1.78 -18.23 6.44
N ALA A 102 3.03 -17.98 6.05
CA ALA A 102 3.51 -18.18 4.68
C ALA A 102 3.45 -19.65 4.23
N ALA A 103 3.60 -20.60 5.17
CA ALA A 103 3.43 -22.02 4.91
C ALA A 103 1.95 -22.49 4.90
N GLY A 104 0.98 -21.60 5.07
CA GLY A 104 -0.44 -21.94 5.15
C GLY A 104 -0.83 -22.70 6.42
N LEU A 105 0.04 -22.74 7.42
CA LEU A 105 -0.15 -23.48 8.68
C LEU A 105 -0.83 -22.64 9.77
N ARG A 106 -1.07 -21.35 9.51
CA ARG A 106 -1.75 -20.43 10.41
C ARG A 106 -2.52 -19.39 9.59
N GLU A 107 -3.80 -19.23 9.90
CA GLU A 107 -4.61 -18.15 9.35
C GLU A 107 -4.16 -16.79 9.91
N ASP A 108 -4.12 -15.78 9.05
CA ASP A 108 -3.78 -14.42 9.46
C ASP A 108 -5.02 -13.63 9.89
N ALA A 109 -5.10 -13.34 11.18
CA ALA A 109 -6.11 -12.44 11.75
C ALA A 109 -5.59 -11.01 11.98
N SER A 110 -4.27 -10.81 11.91
CA SER A 110 -3.63 -9.53 12.22
C SER A 110 -3.72 -8.57 11.03
N GLY A 111 -3.39 -9.04 9.83
CA GLY A 111 -3.53 -8.27 8.58
C GLY A 111 -4.95 -7.71 8.38
N PRO A 112 -5.99 -8.54 8.37
CA PRO A 112 -7.38 -8.07 8.26
C PRO A 112 -7.81 -7.12 9.39
N SER A 113 -7.20 -7.22 10.58
CA SER A 113 -7.48 -6.29 11.67
C SER A 113 -6.90 -4.90 11.41
N ILE A 114 -5.74 -4.81 10.76
CA ILE A 114 -5.15 -3.54 10.34
C ILE A 114 -6.10 -2.83 9.38
N GLU A 115 -6.54 -3.52 8.33
CA GLU A 115 -7.47 -2.96 7.34
C GLU A 115 -8.72 -2.39 8.01
N ARG A 116 -9.38 -3.18 8.87
CA ARG A 116 -10.60 -2.75 9.55
C ARG A 116 -10.41 -1.45 10.32
N MET A 117 -9.32 -1.35 11.09
CA MET A 117 -9.02 -0.16 11.91
C MET A 117 -8.66 1.06 11.06
N VAL A 118 -7.91 0.88 9.97
CA VAL A 118 -7.57 2.00 9.09
C VAL A 118 -8.83 2.54 8.40
N ARG A 119 -9.73 1.66 7.95
CA ARG A 119 -11.02 2.05 7.34
C ARG A 119 -11.92 2.89 8.25
N GLU A 120 -11.75 2.82 9.58
CA GLU A 120 -12.52 3.64 10.52
C GLU A 120 -12.14 5.14 10.45
N THR A 121 -11.00 5.49 9.85
CA THR A 121 -10.46 6.87 9.84
C THR A 121 -10.05 7.36 8.46
N LEU A 122 -9.72 6.46 7.55
CA LEU A 122 -9.31 6.75 6.19
C LEU A 122 -10.22 6.08 5.17
N GLU A 123 -10.54 6.83 4.14
CA GLU A 123 -11.09 6.28 2.90
C GLU A 123 -9.97 5.55 2.17
N LEU A 124 -10.18 4.26 1.88
CA LEU A 124 -9.20 3.44 1.20
C LEU A 124 -9.67 3.14 -0.23
N SER A 125 -8.88 3.58 -1.21
CA SER A 125 -9.10 3.30 -2.64
C SER A 125 -8.83 1.84 -3.00
N HIS A 126 -7.82 1.26 -2.36
CA HIS A 126 -7.42 -0.12 -2.57
C HIS A 126 -6.76 -0.69 -1.31
N VAL A 127 -6.98 -1.98 -1.05
CA VAL A 127 -6.32 -2.69 0.04
C VAL A 127 -5.82 -4.04 -0.46
N GLN A 128 -4.57 -4.37 -0.14
CA GLN A 128 -3.98 -5.65 -0.47
C GLN A 128 -3.22 -6.25 0.72
N GLY A 129 -3.44 -7.53 0.93
CA GLY A 129 -2.74 -8.33 1.94
C GLY A 129 -1.58 -9.13 1.37
N PHE A 130 -0.50 -9.20 2.14
CA PHE A 130 0.67 -10.03 1.86
C PHE A 130 1.04 -10.85 3.09
N ILE A 131 1.34 -12.13 2.91
CA ILE A 131 1.87 -12.99 3.98
C ILE A 131 3.20 -13.55 3.49
N ILE A 132 4.30 -13.21 4.17
CA ILE A 132 5.65 -13.66 3.80
C ILE A 132 6.41 -14.20 5.03
N PRO A 133 7.45 -15.02 4.82
CA PRO A 133 8.34 -15.48 5.90
C PRO A 133 9.12 -14.33 6.57
N ASP A 134 9.68 -14.62 7.75
CA ASP A 134 10.55 -13.69 8.48
C ASP A 134 11.96 -13.65 7.85
N ASP A 135 12.07 -13.02 6.68
CA ASP A 135 13.31 -12.89 5.89
C ASP A 135 13.63 -11.43 5.57
N GLU A 136 14.76 -10.92 6.06
CA GLU A 136 15.09 -9.50 5.97
C GLU A 136 15.21 -9.00 4.51
N PRO A 137 15.92 -9.68 3.58
CA PRO A 137 15.92 -9.30 2.17
C PRO A 137 14.53 -9.28 1.52
N GLY A 138 13.70 -10.30 1.77
CA GLY A 138 12.34 -10.37 1.26
C GLY A 138 11.45 -9.23 1.76
N ILE A 139 11.52 -8.92 3.06
CA ILE A 139 10.78 -7.80 3.66
C ILE A 139 11.21 -6.47 3.03
N ARG A 140 12.52 -6.24 2.88
CA ARG A 140 13.06 -5.02 2.25
C ARG A 140 12.58 -4.86 0.82
N ALA A 141 12.68 -5.93 0.03
CA ALA A 141 12.25 -5.93 -1.37
C ALA A 141 10.75 -5.60 -1.49
N LEU A 142 9.92 -6.26 -0.68
CA LEU A 142 8.48 -6.05 -0.71
C LEU A 142 8.10 -4.63 -0.27
N ILE A 143 8.61 -4.12 0.86
CA ILE A 143 8.30 -2.76 1.32
C ILE A 143 8.73 -1.73 0.25
N THR A 144 9.91 -1.91 -0.35
CA THR A 144 10.42 -1.01 -1.39
C THR A 144 9.53 -1.03 -2.63
N SER A 145 9.15 -2.22 -3.12
CA SER A 145 8.26 -2.35 -4.28
C SER A 145 6.88 -1.75 -4.00
N LEU A 146 6.28 -2.04 -2.84
CA LEU A 146 4.97 -1.50 -2.46
C LEU A 146 4.99 0.04 -2.43
N ALA A 147 5.98 0.63 -1.77
CA ALA A 147 6.07 2.07 -1.59
C ALA A 147 6.48 2.81 -2.88
N LEU A 148 7.53 2.37 -3.56
CA LEU A 148 8.16 3.14 -4.65
C LEU A 148 7.72 2.71 -6.04
N GLU A 149 7.49 1.41 -6.26
CA GLU A 149 7.12 0.88 -7.57
C GLU A 149 5.60 0.83 -7.76
N GLN A 150 4.87 0.37 -6.75
CA GLN A 150 3.41 0.28 -6.79
C GLN A 150 2.74 1.56 -6.31
N GLY A 151 3.42 2.33 -5.46
CA GLY A 151 2.93 3.64 -5.02
C GLY A 151 1.83 3.55 -3.97
N TYR A 152 1.83 2.51 -3.13
CA TYR A 152 0.94 2.44 -1.97
C TYR A 152 1.22 3.61 -1.01
N ASP A 153 0.16 4.18 -0.44
CA ASP A 153 0.26 5.30 0.50
C ASP A 153 0.60 4.83 1.91
N LEU A 154 0.12 3.64 2.28
CA LEU A 154 0.40 3.01 3.57
C LEU A 154 0.94 1.59 3.38
N VAL A 155 2.02 1.25 4.08
CA VAL A 155 2.54 -0.12 4.19
C VAL A 155 2.70 -0.47 5.67
N LEU A 156 1.78 -1.29 6.18
CA LEU A 156 1.73 -1.66 7.60
C LEU A 156 2.14 -3.11 7.76
N THR A 157 3.25 -3.36 8.45
CA THR A 157 3.71 -4.73 8.71
C THR A 157 3.18 -5.24 10.05
N THR A 158 2.99 -6.54 10.21
CA THR A 158 2.65 -7.16 11.50
C THR A 158 3.53 -8.40 11.74
N GLY A 159 4.20 -8.43 12.90
CA GLY A 159 5.14 -9.50 13.26
C GLY A 159 6.61 -9.09 13.15
N GLY A 160 7.50 -9.94 13.69
CA GLY A 160 8.95 -9.77 13.61
C GLY A 160 9.55 -8.56 14.36
N THR A 161 8.83 -7.97 15.32
CA THR A 161 9.23 -6.76 16.07
C THR A 161 9.74 -7.04 17.50
N GLY A 162 9.81 -8.29 17.93
CA GLY A 162 10.29 -8.69 19.26
C GLY A 162 11.82 -8.71 19.37
N VAL A 163 12.37 -9.48 20.32
CA VAL A 163 13.83 -9.64 20.53
C VAL A 163 14.35 -11.02 20.08
N GLY A 164 13.50 -11.84 19.48
CA GLY A 164 13.87 -13.15 18.98
C GLY A 164 14.86 -13.06 17.80
N PRO A 165 15.64 -14.13 17.55
CA PRO A 165 16.67 -14.13 16.51
C PRO A 165 16.10 -14.00 15.08
N ARG A 166 14.81 -14.27 14.90
CA ARG A 166 14.08 -14.13 13.63
C ARG A 166 13.31 -12.80 13.53
N ASP A 167 13.25 -12.01 14.61
CA ASP A 167 12.58 -10.72 14.59
C ASP A 167 13.46 -9.70 13.85
N VAL A 168 13.26 -9.58 12.53
CA VAL A 168 14.10 -8.75 11.64
C VAL A 168 13.36 -7.57 11.01
N THR A 169 12.06 -7.42 11.27
CA THR A 169 11.21 -6.40 10.64
C THR A 169 11.71 -4.96 10.85
N PRO A 170 12.12 -4.55 12.07
CA PRO A 170 12.65 -3.20 12.27
C PRO A 170 13.92 -2.94 11.48
N GLN A 171 14.82 -3.93 11.39
CA GLN A 171 16.07 -3.83 10.64
C GLN A 171 15.81 -3.70 9.13
N ALA A 172 14.88 -4.51 8.61
CA ALA A 172 14.44 -4.40 7.23
C ALA A 172 13.86 -3.01 6.92
N THR A 173 12.98 -2.51 7.79
CA THR A 173 12.32 -1.21 7.64
C THR A 173 13.34 -0.05 7.69
N LEU A 174 14.23 -0.04 8.69
CA LEU A 174 15.27 0.99 8.86
C LEU A 174 16.24 1.06 7.67
N ARG A 175 16.41 -0.03 6.92
CA ARG A 175 17.28 -0.07 5.75
C ARG A 175 16.66 0.51 4.48
N VAL A 176 15.36 0.79 4.47
CA VAL A 176 14.66 1.26 3.27
C VAL A 176 13.99 2.61 3.43
N ILE A 177 13.56 3.01 4.64
CA ILE A 177 12.92 4.30 4.87
C ILE A 177 13.91 5.47 4.65
N ASP A 178 13.39 6.59 4.14
CA ASP A 178 14.15 7.83 3.98
C ASP A 178 14.39 8.51 5.34
N HIS A 179 13.37 8.51 6.19
CA HIS A 179 13.45 9.08 7.54
C HIS A 179 12.48 8.39 8.50
N ARG A 180 12.84 8.40 9.78
CA ARG A 180 12.06 7.82 10.88
C ARG A 180 11.00 8.79 11.39
N LEU A 181 9.94 8.23 11.95
CA LEU A 181 8.90 8.93 12.71
C LEU A 181 8.97 8.53 14.19
N PRO A 182 9.96 9.02 14.96
CA PRO A 182 10.13 8.64 16.36
C PRO A 182 8.93 9.04 17.25
N GLY A 183 8.12 10.00 16.83
CA GLY A 183 6.86 10.33 17.51
C GLY A 183 5.85 9.18 17.49
N TYR A 184 5.71 8.52 16.33
CA TYR A 184 4.84 7.34 16.17
C TYR A 184 5.36 6.17 16.99
N GLU A 185 6.66 5.92 16.94
CA GLU A 185 7.32 4.88 17.73
C GLU A 185 7.03 5.05 19.23
N ARG A 186 7.23 6.26 19.76
CA ARG A 186 6.94 6.58 21.18
C ARG A 186 5.46 6.41 21.51
N ALA A 187 4.55 6.83 20.63
CA ALA A 187 3.11 6.68 20.85
C ALA A 187 2.70 5.21 20.94
N MET A 188 3.21 4.36 20.04
CA MET A 188 2.98 2.91 20.07
C MET A 188 3.57 2.26 21.33
N THR A 189 4.82 2.60 21.70
CA THR A 189 5.46 2.09 22.91
C THR A 189 4.69 2.51 24.15
N ASN A 190 4.32 3.78 24.27
CA ASN A 190 3.56 4.29 25.42
C ASN A 190 2.21 3.58 25.54
N ALA A 191 1.46 3.44 24.45
CA ALA A 191 0.18 2.73 24.46
C ALA A 191 0.34 1.26 24.89
N SER A 192 1.39 0.58 24.41
CA SER A 192 1.70 -0.80 24.80
C SER A 192 2.02 -0.91 26.30
N LEU A 193 2.82 0.00 26.84
CA LEU A 193 3.22 0.00 28.26
C LEU A 193 2.04 0.22 29.22
N GLN A 194 0.98 0.92 28.79
CA GLN A 194 -0.25 1.03 29.57
C GLN A 194 -1.04 -0.29 29.64
N LYS A 195 -0.76 -1.25 28.75
CA LYS A 195 -1.45 -2.55 28.69
C LYS A 195 -0.61 -3.67 29.30
N THR A 196 0.69 -3.65 29.08
CA THR A 196 1.61 -4.67 29.59
C THR A 196 3.04 -4.15 29.68
N PRO A 197 3.80 -4.49 30.75
CA PRO A 197 5.22 -4.16 30.82
C PRO A 197 6.04 -4.82 29.69
N HIS A 198 5.54 -5.91 29.09
CA HIS A 198 6.20 -6.57 27.97
C HIS A 198 6.25 -5.71 26.71
N GLY A 199 5.44 -4.65 26.60
CA GLY A 199 5.54 -3.69 25.50
C GLY A 199 6.94 -3.07 25.36
N ALA A 200 7.72 -3.02 26.46
CA ALA A 200 9.07 -2.48 26.50
C ALA A 200 10.07 -3.18 25.56
N ILE A 201 9.84 -4.45 25.19
CA ILE A 201 10.77 -5.21 24.36
C ILE A 201 10.51 -5.02 22.86
N SER A 202 9.41 -4.36 22.49
CA SER A 202 9.11 -4.09 21.09
C SER A 202 10.16 -3.16 20.49
N ARG A 203 10.63 -3.51 19.30
CA ARG A 203 11.55 -2.71 18.48
C ARG A 203 10.84 -2.11 17.27
N ALA A 204 9.51 -2.02 17.29
CA ALA A 204 8.71 -1.47 16.19
C ALA A 204 9.23 -0.10 15.73
N VAL A 205 9.35 0.08 14.42
CA VAL A 205 9.78 1.31 13.76
C VAL A 205 8.64 1.87 12.91
N ALA A 206 8.59 3.20 12.79
CA ALA A 206 7.74 3.89 11.83
C ALA A 206 8.60 4.90 11.05
N GLY A 207 8.26 5.12 9.79
CA GLY A 207 9.01 5.99 8.91
C GLY A 207 8.31 6.24 7.59
N CYS A 208 8.93 7.03 6.73
CA CYS A 208 8.43 7.32 5.39
C CYS A 208 9.40 6.77 4.34
N LEU A 209 8.86 6.28 3.23
CA LEU A 209 9.63 5.91 2.04
C LEU A 209 8.94 6.49 0.81
N GLY A 210 9.57 7.47 0.16
CA GLY A 210 8.93 8.29 -0.87
C GLY A 210 7.66 8.92 -0.33
N ASN A 211 6.52 8.62 -0.96
CA ASN A 211 5.20 9.12 -0.55
C ASN A 211 4.42 8.13 0.33
N ALA A 212 5.07 7.07 0.83
CA ALA A 212 4.43 6.03 1.62
C ALA A 212 4.77 6.14 3.11
N LEU A 213 3.77 5.95 3.97
CA LEU A 213 3.93 5.78 5.41
C LEU A 213 4.11 4.30 5.75
N ILE A 214 5.22 3.98 6.44
CA ILE A 214 5.58 2.62 6.83
C ILE A 214 5.49 2.49 8.36
N ILE A 215 4.75 1.50 8.86
CA ILE A 215 4.59 1.28 10.31
C ILE A 215 4.74 -0.21 10.61
N ASN A 216 5.64 -0.56 11.53
CA ASN A 216 5.73 -1.93 12.04
C ASN A 216 4.83 -2.11 13.26
N LEU A 217 3.98 -3.13 13.21
CA LEU A 217 3.05 -3.48 14.29
C LEU A 217 3.43 -4.85 14.91
N PRO A 218 3.03 -5.12 16.17
CA PRO A 218 3.21 -6.43 16.78
C PRO A 218 2.43 -7.53 16.04
N GLY A 219 2.76 -8.79 16.31
CA GLY A 219 2.25 -9.93 15.53
C GLY A 219 0.86 -10.48 15.91
N SER A 220 0.25 -10.06 17.03
CA SER A 220 -1.08 -10.55 17.44
C SER A 220 -2.16 -9.51 17.15
N PRO A 221 -3.41 -9.91 16.81
CA PRO A 221 -4.48 -8.95 16.49
C PRO A 221 -4.76 -7.97 17.63
N LYS A 222 -4.72 -8.46 18.88
CA LYS A 222 -4.88 -7.62 20.07
C LYS A 222 -3.79 -6.56 20.15
N ALA A 223 -2.52 -6.95 19.98
CA ALA A 223 -1.40 -6.03 20.08
C ALA A 223 -1.32 -5.07 18.88
N VAL A 224 -1.72 -5.50 17.68
CA VAL A 224 -1.97 -4.62 16.52
C VAL A 224 -2.96 -3.53 16.92
N ALA A 225 -4.10 -3.90 17.50
CA ALA A 225 -5.13 -2.94 17.88
C ALA A 225 -4.64 -1.94 18.93
N GLU A 226 -3.95 -2.42 19.96
CA GLU A 226 -3.39 -1.58 21.02
C GLU A 226 -2.31 -0.61 20.50
N CYS A 227 -1.46 -1.05 19.57
CA CYS A 227 -0.41 -0.20 18.99
C CYS A 227 -0.90 0.77 17.92
N LEU A 228 -1.84 0.36 17.07
CA LEU A 228 -2.29 1.17 15.94
C LEU A 228 -3.29 2.26 16.37
N ALA A 229 -4.14 1.97 17.37
CA ALA A 229 -5.17 2.89 17.87
C ALA A 229 -4.69 4.34 18.12
N PRO A 230 -3.57 4.61 18.82
CA PRO A 230 -3.11 5.98 19.05
C PRO A 230 -2.67 6.73 17.78
N LEU A 231 -2.39 6.01 16.68
CA LEU A 231 -1.92 6.60 15.43
C LEU A 231 -3.06 6.89 14.45
N LEU A 232 -4.21 6.22 14.58
CA LEU A 232 -5.34 6.37 13.65
C LEU A 232 -5.76 7.84 13.42
N PRO A 233 -5.90 8.69 14.47
CA PRO A 233 -6.32 10.08 14.27
C PRO A 233 -5.31 10.92 13.47
N THR A 234 -4.04 10.49 13.38
CA THR A 234 -2.96 11.25 12.75
C THR A 234 -2.66 10.80 11.32
N LEU A 235 -3.22 9.67 10.87
CA LEU A 235 -2.88 9.09 9.56
C LEU A 235 -3.23 10.03 8.39
N ARG A 236 -4.44 10.61 8.38
CA ARG A 236 -4.90 11.51 7.30
C ARG A 236 -3.96 12.69 7.11
N HIS A 237 -3.69 13.40 8.20
CA HIS A 237 -2.81 14.56 8.16
C HIS A 237 -1.38 14.19 7.73
N THR A 238 -0.87 13.06 8.22
CA THR A 238 0.47 12.58 7.87
C THR A 238 0.59 12.32 6.38
N LEU A 239 -0.39 11.65 5.77
CA LEU A 239 -0.40 11.36 4.34
C LEU A 239 -0.57 12.62 3.49
N GLN A 240 -1.46 13.54 3.88
CA GLN A 240 -1.60 14.84 3.22
C GLN A 240 -0.27 15.59 3.18
N LYS A 241 0.43 15.66 4.32
CA LYS A 241 1.75 16.30 4.40
C LYS A 241 2.80 15.59 3.56
N LEU A 242 2.80 14.26 3.59
CA LEU A 242 3.72 13.46 2.80
C LEU A 242 3.48 13.62 1.28
N HIS A 243 2.24 13.91 0.87
CA HIS A 243 1.86 14.19 -0.51
C HIS A 243 2.03 15.65 -0.91
N GLY A 244 2.54 16.51 -0.02
CA GLY A 244 2.88 17.90 -0.32
C GLY A 244 1.77 18.93 -0.06
N ASP A 245 0.77 18.60 0.77
CA ASP A 245 -0.30 19.53 1.14
C ASP A 245 0.26 20.78 1.88
N PRO A 246 0.12 21.99 1.29
CA PRO A 246 0.67 23.22 1.84
C PRO A 246 -0.10 23.77 3.06
N SER A 247 -1.28 23.22 3.40
CA SER A 247 -2.18 23.75 4.44
C SER A 247 -1.51 23.85 5.81
N ASP A 248 -1.70 24.95 6.54
CA ASP A 248 -1.01 25.16 7.82
C ASP A 248 -1.44 24.14 8.92
N CYS A 249 -0.47 23.63 9.68
CA CYS A 249 -0.71 22.69 10.78
C CYS A 249 -1.52 23.30 11.93
N ALA A 250 -1.48 24.63 12.09
CA ALA A 250 -2.22 25.33 13.15
C ALA A 250 -3.75 25.22 13.04
N ALA A 251 -4.27 24.95 11.83
CA ALA A 251 -5.71 24.88 11.57
C ALA A 251 -6.38 23.61 12.13
N LEU A 252 -5.61 22.60 12.56
CA LEU A 252 -6.15 21.34 13.10
C LEU A 252 -6.56 21.39 14.57
N TYR A 253 -6.26 22.50 15.26
CA TYR A 253 -6.50 22.66 16.69
C TYR A 253 -7.47 23.80 17.04
N LEU A 254 -8.23 24.30 16.05
CA LEU A 254 -9.32 25.27 16.20
C LEU A 254 -10.65 24.61 15.87
#